data_AF-A0A6F9B8C2-F1
#
_entry.id   AF-A0A6F9B8C2-F1
#
_cell.length_a   1.000
_cell.length_b   1.000
_cell.length_c   1.000
_cell.angle_alpha   90.00
_cell.angle_beta   90.00
_cell.angle_gamma   90.00
#
_symmetry.space_group_name_H-M   'P 1'
#
loop_
_entity.id
_entity.type
_entity.pdbx_description
1 polymer ?
#
loop_
_entity_poly.entity_id
_entity_poly.type
_entity_poly.pdbx_seq_one_letter_code
_entity_poly.pdbx_strand_id
1 'polypeptide(L)'
;VCVLTPLLSLPHAGVCECADFTTGPNCEHCLGGYYGNVLIGTTNDCRTCPCPDRTSCAQMMEMGDVVCTNCPPGQRGTRCEMCEDGFHGDPLGRSGLVRQCERCDCNGNVDPNALGVCDHMTGRCIKCLGHTEGDHCQRCRRGYYGDAMDRTMARKCKPCDCSPAGTSGLLEDCDPQTGSCQCLSHVTGGDCGQCSVGFFNLQPGVGCERCNCNPIGSSSTACHQITGQCVCRPGVEGRLCSTCRMGFFDFSSRGCRACNCDPMGSSSMQCHTNGTCPCRHGFVGYKCDQCELNYFHNRATHQCEECPICYGLVKEQAGKLKARLQNLEKLLARFDCRSDYGRQHHVREYHVRQHHERGHQGEDSLPNALEEFLAIQGNQSAPTHSFHTNNQKTL
;
A
#
# COMPACT_ATOMS: atom_id res chain seq x y z
N VAL A 1 -82.55 -41.69 -15.59
CA VAL A 1 -83.84 -42.38 -15.33
C VAL A 1 -84.05 -42.40 -13.82
N CYS A 2 -84.94 -41.57 -13.27
CA CYS A 2 -85.24 -41.58 -11.83
C CYS A 2 -85.96 -42.88 -11.47
N VAL A 3 -85.32 -43.77 -10.70
CA VAL A 3 -86.01 -44.88 -10.05
C VAL A 3 -86.48 -44.40 -8.68
N LEU A 4 -87.80 -44.31 -8.50
CA LEU A 4 -88.40 -43.97 -7.20
C LEU A 4 -88.26 -45.17 -6.26
N THR A 5 -87.27 -45.16 -5.37
CA THR A 5 -87.25 -46.07 -4.22
C THR A 5 -88.14 -45.51 -3.10
N PRO A 6 -89.17 -46.24 -2.66
CA PRO A 6 -90.02 -45.80 -1.55
C PRO A 6 -89.25 -45.94 -0.22
N LEU A 7 -88.80 -44.82 0.35
CA LEU A 7 -88.37 -44.77 1.75
C LEU A 7 -89.61 -44.82 2.65
N LEU A 8 -89.62 -45.76 3.59
CA LEU A 8 -90.74 -46.11 4.47
C LEU A 8 -91.11 -45.03 5.50
N SER A 9 -90.70 -43.78 5.33
CA SER A 9 -91.02 -42.68 6.25
C SER A 9 -90.75 -41.29 5.66
N LEU A 10 -91.46 -40.89 4.58
CA LEU A 10 -91.82 -39.49 4.23
C LEU A 10 -92.54 -39.47 2.85
N PRO A 11 -93.78 -38.94 2.69
CA PRO A 11 -94.58 -39.19 1.48
C PRO A 11 -94.26 -38.35 0.22
N HIS A 12 -93.24 -37.49 0.19
CA HIS A 12 -92.99 -36.62 -0.99
C HIS A 12 -91.52 -36.38 -1.35
N ALA A 13 -90.56 -37.16 -0.82
CA ALA A 13 -89.16 -37.04 -1.22
C ALA A 13 -88.75 -38.30 -1.98
N GLY A 14 -89.13 -38.38 -3.26
CA GLY A 14 -88.55 -39.36 -4.18
C GLY A 14 -87.11 -38.96 -4.46
N VAL A 15 -86.15 -39.73 -3.96
CA VAL A 15 -84.74 -39.56 -4.33
C VAL A 15 -84.54 -40.24 -5.68
N CYS A 16 -84.11 -39.48 -6.68
CA CYS A 16 -83.78 -40.05 -7.99
C CYS A 16 -82.45 -40.81 -7.94
N GLU A 17 -82.44 -42.07 -8.36
CA GLU A 17 -81.19 -42.77 -8.68
C GLU A 17 -80.70 -42.35 -10.06
N CYS A 18 -79.63 -41.55 -10.11
CA CYS A 18 -79.09 -41.01 -11.35
C CYS A 18 -78.18 -42.00 -12.09
N ALA A 19 -78.29 -42.04 -13.41
CA ALA A 19 -77.49 -42.85 -14.33
C ALA A 19 -76.81 -41.95 -15.39
N ASP A 20 -76.05 -42.51 -16.32
CA ASP A 20 -75.44 -41.75 -17.45
C ASP A 20 -74.58 -40.55 -17.00
N PHE A 21 -73.89 -40.71 -15.87
CA PHE A 21 -73.04 -39.67 -15.26
C PHE A 21 -73.79 -38.37 -14.92
N THR A 22 -75.07 -38.46 -14.56
CA THR A 22 -75.88 -37.35 -14.04
C THR A 22 -75.91 -37.34 -12.51
N THR A 23 -76.23 -36.19 -11.91
CA THR A 23 -76.31 -35.95 -10.46
C THR A 23 -77.29 -34.82 -10.16
N GLY A 24 -77.60 -34.62 -8.88
CA GLY A 24 -78.61 -33.67 -8.40
C GLY A 24 -79.91 -34.37 -7.98
N PRO A 25 -80.80 -33.68 -7.26
CA PRO A 25 -82.04 -34.25 -6.74
C PRO A 25 -82.97 -34.77 -7.85
N ASN A 26 -82.86 -34.23 -9.06
CA ASN A 26 -83.63 -34.64 -10.24
C ASN A 26 -82.73 -35.12 -11.39
N CYS A 27 -81.45 -35.44 -11.12
CA CYS A 27 -80.46 -35.78 -12.14
C CYS A 27 -80.28 -34.69 -13.22
N GLU A 28 -80.39 -33.42 -12.82
CA GLU A 28 -80.41 -32.25 -13.71
C GLU A 28 -79.00 -31.71 -14.04
N HIS A 29 -77.96 -32.23 -13.41
CA HIS A 29 -76.58 -31.82 -13.61
C HIS A 29 -75.72 -33.00 -14.04
N CYS A 30 -74.62 -32.74 -14.75
CA CYS A 30 -73.59 -33.76 -14.94
C CYS A 30 -72.75 -33.93 -13.66
N LEU A 31 -72.31 -35.16 -13.40
CA LEU A 31 -71.37 -35.49 -12.33
C LEU A 31 -70.06 -34.72 -12.52
N GLY A 32 -69.35 -34.43 -11.43
CA GLY A 32 -68.03 -33.79 -11.49
C GLY A 32 -67.08 -34.52 -12.44
N GLY A 33 -66.41 -33.76 -13.32
CA GLY A 33 -65.55 -34.30 -14.38
C GLY A 33 -66.29 -34.63 -15.68
N TYR A 34 -67.59 -34.32 -15.78
CA TYR A 34 -68.39 -34.40 -17.00
C TYR A 34 -69.06 -33.05 -17.32
N TYR A 35 -69.26 -32.76 -18.60
CA TYR A 35 -69.93 -31.56 -19.10
C TYR A 35 -70.93 -31.91 -20.20
N GLY A 36 -71.92 -31.03 -20.41
CA GLY A 36 -72.91 -31.17 -21.47
C GLY A 36 -74.29 -30.73 -21.01
N ASN A 37 -75.33 -31.07 -21.77
CA ASN A 37 -76.70 -30.64 -21.52
C ASN A 37 -77.62 -31.84 -21.30
N VAL A 38 -78.06 -32.02 -20.05
CA VAL A 38 -78.87 -33.15 -19.57
C VAL A 38 -80.34 -33.07 -20.01
N LEU A 39 -80.78 -31.94 -20.56
CA LEU A 39 -82.16 -31.72 -20.99
C LEU A 39 -82.49 -32.35 -22.35
N ILE A 40 -81.51 -32.96 -23.03
CA ILE A 40 -81.69 -33.59 -24.35
C ILE A 40 -82.29 -35.00 -24.19
N GLY A 41 -82.02 -35.69 -23.07
CA GLY A 41 -82.59 -36.98 -22.71
C GLY A 41 -81.88 -38.18 -23.34
N THR A 42 -80.60 -38.05 -23.73
CA THR A 42 -79.81 -39.14 -24.32
C THR A 42 -78.70 -39.63 -23.37
N THR A 43 -78.21 -40.85 -23.60
CA THR A 43 -77.13 -41.45 -22.80
C THR A 43 -75.77 -40.75 -22.96
N ASN A 44 -75.62 -39.84 -23.94
CA ASN A 44 -74.38 -39.11 -24.23
C ASN A 44 -74.47 -37.61 -23.89
N ASP A 45 -75.46 -37.22 -23.10
CA ASP A 45 -75.70 -35.84 -22.68
C ASP A 45 -74.59 -35.32 -21.76
N CYS A 46 -74.00 -36.21 -20.94
CA CYS A 46 -72.83 -35.92 -20.12
C CYS A 46 -71.59 -36.57 -20.73
N ARG A 47 -70.67 -35.73 -21.22
CA ARG A 47 -69.39 -36.13 -21.81
C ARG A 47 -68.25 -35.88 -20.85
N THR A 48 -67.24 -36.74 -20.87
CA THR A 48 -66.05 -36.59 -20.01
C THR A 48 -65.32 -35.28 -20.32
N CYS A 49 -64.95 -34.53 -19.28
CA CYS A 49 -64.09 -33.36 -19.41
C CYS A 49 -62.73 -33.75 -20.02
N PRO A 50 -62.25 -33.05 -21.06
CA PRO A 50 -60.94 -33.27 -21.66
C PRO A 50 -59.82 -32.60 -20.84
N CYS A 51 -59.85 -32.79 -19.52
CA CYS A 51 -58.96 -32.20 -18.54
C CYS A 51 -58.12 -33.29 -17.85
N PRO A 52 -56.87 -33.01 -17.46
CA PRO A 52 -56.06 -33.96 -16.70
C PRO A 52 -56.75 -34.32 -15.37
N ASP A 53 -56.49 -35.53 -14.87
CA ASP A 53 -57.03 -36.06 -13.61
C ASP A 53 -58.57 -36.01 -13.46
N ARG A 54 -59.30 -35.94 -14.57
CA ARG A 54 -60.77 -35.80 -14.62
C ARG A 54 -61.29 -34.58 -13.86
N THR A 55 -60.53 -33.49 -13.86
CA THR A 55 -60.97 -32.25 -13.22
C THR A 55 -62.21 -31.65 -13.90
N SER A 56 -62.94 -30.81 -13.15
CA SER A 56 -64.15 -30.16 -13.63
C SER A 56 -63.87 -29.19 -14.78
N CYS A 57 -64.83 -29.06 -15.69
CA CYS A 57 -64.75 -28.19 -16.84
C CYS A 57 -66.09 -27.51 -17.12
N ALA A 58 -66.05 -26.41 -17.86
CA ALA A 58 -67.22 -25.66 -18.31
C ALA A 58 -67.15 -25.43 -19.82
N GLN A 59 -68.31 -25.42 -20.48
CA GLN A 59 -68.41 -25.10 -21.89
C GLN A 59 -68.66 -23.59 -22.06
N MET A 60 -67.85 -22.93 -22.90
CA MET A 60 -68.03 -21.52 -23.24
C MET A 60 -69.20 -21.36 -24.20
N MET A 61 -70.15 -20.48 -23.85
CA MET A 61 -71.43 -20.35 -24.56
C MET A 61 -71.32 -19.82 -26.00
N GLU A 62 -70.24 -19.09 -26.33
CA GLU A 62 -70.08 -18.48 -27.66
C GLU A 62 -69.40 -19.39 -28.69
N MET A 63 -68.42 -20.19 -28.27
CA MET A 63 -67.59 -21.00 -29.19
C MET A 63 -67.82 -22.50 -29.02
N GLY A 64 -68.49 -22.93 -27.95
CA GLY A 64 -68.69 -24.34 -27.62
C GLY A 64 -67.43 -25.03 -27.07
N ASP A 65 -66.34 -24.28 -26.87
CA ASP A 65 -65.07 -24.79 -26.33
C ASP A 65 -65.18 -25.14 -24.84
N VAL A 66 -64.47 -26.20 -24.46
CA VAL A 66 -64.49 -26.71 -23.08
C VAL A 66 -63.21 -26.26 -22.37
N VAL A 67 -63.39 -25.55 -21.27
CA VAL A 67 -62.32 -24.99 -20.45
C VAL A 67 -62.31 -25.67 -19.09
N CYS A 68 -61.15 -26.16 -18.67
CA CYS A 68 -60.96 -26.73 -17.34
C CYS A 68 -61.06 -25.62 -16.29
N THR A 69 -61.91 -25.80 -15.27
CA THR A 69 -62.15 -24.78 -14.24
C THR A 69 -61.26 -24.95 -13.02
N ASN A 70 -60.78 -26.17 -12.78
CA ASN A 70 -59.89 -26.51 -11.67
C ASN A 70 -58.68 -27.28 -12.22
N CYS A 71 -57.61 -26.57 -12.55
CA CYS A 71 -56.38 -27.23 -12.95
C CYS A 71 -55.65 -27.82 -11.72
N PRO A 72 -54.92 -28.95 -11.90
CA PRO A 72 -54.02 -29.45 -10.88
C PRO A 72 -53.04 -28.34 -10.43
N PRO A 73 -52.53 -28.40 -9.18
CA PRO A 73 -51.63 -27.37 -8.66
C PRO A 73 -50.42 -27.12 -9.57
N GLY A 74 -50.14 -25.84 -9.85
CA GLY A 74 -49.01 -25.44 -10.71
C GLY A 74 -49.26 -25.60 -12.22
N GLN A 75 -50.48 -25.96 -12.64
CA GLN A 75 -50.88 -25.97 -14.06
C GLN A 75 -51.87 -24.84 -14.36
N ARG A 76 -51.84 -24.33 -15.59
CA ARG A 76 -52.77 -23.34 -16.13
C ARG A 76 -53.05 -23.59 -17.61
N GLY A 77 -53.95 -22.79 -18.16
CA GLY A 77 -54.38 -22.88 -19.55
C GLY A 77 -55.78 -23.47 -19.68
N THR A 78 -56.31 -23.45 -20.89
CA THR A 78 -57.71 -23.87 -21.15
C THR A 78 -57.93 -25.36 -20.91
N ARG A 79 -56.87 -26.16 -21.02
CA ARG A 79 -56.81 -27.61 -20.84
C ARG A 79 -55.76 -28.02 -19.81
N CYS A 80 -55.34 -27.09 -18.94
CA CYS A 80 -54.24 -27.29 -18.00
C CYS A 80 -52.95 -27.76 -18.70
N GLU A 81 -52.72 -27.26 -19.92
CA GLU A 81 -51.68 -27.69 -20.84
C GLU A 81 -50.33 -27.00 -20.60
N MET A 82 -50.27 -25.99 -19.75
CA MET A 82 -49.09 -25.21 -19.44
C MET A 82 -48.85 -25.19 -17.93
N CYS A 83 -47.63 -24.92 -17.52
CA CYS A 83 -47.33 -24.64 -16.12
C CYS A 83 -47.70 -23.20 -15.74
N GLU A 84 -48.14 -23.02 -14.51
CA GLU A 84 -48.42 -21.71 -13.91
C GLU A 84 -47.13 -20.89 -13.80
N ASP A 85 -47.26 -19.56 -13.70
CA ASP A 85 -46.09 -18.69 -13.60
C ASP A 85 -45.28 -19.01 -12.33
N GLY A 86 -43.96 -19.18 -12.50
CA GLY A 86 -43.08 -19.67 -11.46
C GLY A 86 -42.91 -21.20 -11.45
N PHE A 87 -43.55 -21.91 -12.39
CA PHE A 87 -43.34 -23.33 -12.66
C PHE A 87 -42.93 -23.58 -14.12
N HIS A 88 -42.30 -24.72 -14.37
CA HIS A 88 -41.93 -25.17 -15.71
C HIS A 88 -42.13 -26.68 -15.89
N GLY A 89 -42.35 -27.11 -17.14
CA GLY A 89 -42.58 -28.51 -17.48
C GLY A 89 -43.39 -28.66 -18.76
N ASP A 90 -43.88 -29.88 -18.98
CA ASP A 90 -44.79 -30.26 -20.07
C ASP A 90 -45.82 -31.26 -19.51
N PRO A 91 -46.86 -30.76 -18.79
CA PRO A 91 -47.74 -31.61 -18.00
C PRO A 91 -48.57 -32.59 -18.84
N LEU A 92 -48.75 -32.30 -20.13
CA LEU A 92 -49.48 -33.16 -21.07
C LEU A 92 -48.56 -33.90 -22.05
N GLY A 93 -47.24 -33.72 -21.97
CA GLY A 93 -46.27 -34.36 -22.87
C GLY A 93 -46.47 -33.99 -24.34
N ARG A 94 -46.93 -32.77 -24.64
CA ARG A 94 -47.18 -32.36 -26.04
C ARG A 94 -45.90 -32.23 -26.85
N SER A 95 -44.79 -31.94 -26.19
CA SER A 95 -43.46 -31.77 -26.78
C SER A 95 -42.57 -33.00 -26.58
N GLY A 96 -43.09 -34.11 -26.04
CA GLY A 96 -42.34 -35.35 -25.83
C GLY A 96 -42.77 -36.12 -24.58
N LEU A 97 -41.82 -36.38 -23.68
CA LEU A 97 -42.10 -37.05 -22.40
C LEU A 97 -42.87 -36.10 -21.48
N VAL A 98 -43.87 -36.65 -20.78
CA VAL A 98 -44.62 -35.90 -19.75
C VAL A 98 -43.66 -35.45 -18.66
N ARG A 99 -43.63 -34.13 -18.41
CA ARG A 99 -42.85 -33.50 -17.34
C ARG A 99 -43.81 -32.72 -16.47
N GLN A 100 -43.97 -33.14 -15.21
CA GLN A 100 -44.82 -32.42 -14.27
C GLN A 100 -44.31 -31.00 -14.04
N CYS A 101 -45.21 -30.11 -13.63
CA CYS A 101 -44.85 -28.72 -13.35
C CYS A 101 -44.02 -28.63 -12.08
N GLU A 102 -42.76 -28.24 -12.21
CA GLU A 102 -41.82 -28.03 -11.12
C GLU A 102 -41.56 -26.54 -10.93
N ARG A 103 -41.34 -26.11 -9.69
CA ARG A 103 -41.07 -24.70 -9.40
C ARG A 103 -39.72 -24.29 -10.02
N CYS A 104 -39.66 -23.10 -10.63
CA CYS A 104 -38.42 -22.51 -11.12
C CYS A 104 -37.37 -22.43 -9.99
N ASP A 105 -36.19 -23.00 -10.20
CA ASP A 105 -35.04 -22.78 -9.32
C ASP A 105 -34.09 -21.75 -9.92
N CYS A 106 -34.14 -20.53 -9.39
CA CYS A 106 -33.25 -19.43 -9.78
C CYS A 106 -32.35 -18.98 -8.63
N ASN A 107 -32.03 -19.88 -7.68
CA ASN A 107 -31.15 -19.61 -6.53
C ASN A 107 -31.53 -18.39 -5.68
N GLY A 108 -32.82 -18.02 -5.67
CA GLY A 108 -33.30 -16.82 -4.98
C GLY A 108 -32.79 -15.50 -5.58
N ASN A 109 -32.26 -15.52 -6.80
CA ASN A 109 -31.77 -14.35 -7.52
C ASN A 109 -32.82 -13.78 -8.48
N VAL A 110 -34.09 -13.85 -8.09
CA VAL A 110 -35.24 -13.37 -8.89
C VAL A 110 -36.26 -12.73 -7.96
N ASP A 111 -37.09 -11.84 -8.48
CA ASP A 111 -38.22 -11.31 -7.72
C ASP A 111 -39.33 -12.37 -7.68
N PRO A 112 -39.71 -12.88 -6.49
CA PRO A 112 -40.75 -13.90 -6.36
C PRO A 112 -42.14 -13.41 -6.79
N ASN A 113 -42.35 -12.10 -6.92
CA ASN A 113 -43.62 -11.52 -7.38
C ASN A 113 -43.63 -11.19 -8.88
N ALA A 114 -42.52 -11.37 -9.58
CA ALA A 114 -42.46 -11.12 -11.01
C ALA A 114 -43.13 -12.24 -11.80
N LEU A 115 -43.89 -11.90 -12.83
CA LEU A 115 -44.39 -12.87 -13.80
C LEU A 115 -43.29 -13.25 -14.80
N GLY A 116 -43.32 -14.49 -15.28
CA GLY A 116 -42.32 -14.99 -16.24
C GLY A 116 -40.90 -15.00 -15.68
N VAL A 117 -40.72 -15.49 -14.45
CA VAL A 117 -39.42 -15.64 -13.78
C VAL A 117 -38.48 -16.55 -14.58
N CYS A 118 -39.02 -17.70 -15.00
CA CYS A 118 -38.33 -18.66 -15.83
C CYS A 118 -39.18 -19.06 -17.04
N ASP A 119 -38.53 -19.65 -18.04
CA ASP A 119 -39.18 -20.22 -19.20
C ASP A 119 -40.06 -21.42 -18.78
N HIS A 120 -41.35 -21.35 -19.13
CA HIS A 120 -42.37 -22.32 -18.71
C HIS A 120 -42.16 -23.76 -19.21
N MET A 121 -41.25 -24.00 -20.18
CA MET A 121 -40.96 -25.34 -20.69
C MET A 121 -39.63 -25.88 -20.15
N THR A 122 -38.58 -25.06 -20.23
CA THR A 122 -37.21 -25.46 -19.92
C THR A 122 -36.84 -25.25 -18.46
N GLY A 123 -37.44 -24.28 -17.78
CA GLY A 123 -37.07 -23.86 -16.43
C GLY A 123 -35.94 -22.83 -16.37
N ARG A 124 -35.43 -22.40 -17.53
CA ARG A 124 -34.34 -21.42 -17.61
C ARG A 124 -34.80 -20.07 -17.07
N CYS A 125 -34.09 -19.54 -16.09
CA CYS A 125 -34.36 -18.23 -15.49
C CYS A 125 -34.08 -17.10 -16.50
N ILE A 126 -35.05 -16.20 -16.64
CA ILE A 126 -35.02 -15.12 -17.65
C ILE A 126 -34.67 -13.78 -17.00
N LYS A 127 -35.14 -13.55 -15.77
CA LYS A 127 -35.05 -12.24 -15.07
C LYS A 127 -34.15 -12.30 -13.84
N CYS A 128 -32.88 -12.65 -14.03
CA CYS A 128 -31.90 -12.68 -12.96
C CYS A 128 -31.63 -11.28 -12.37
N LEU A 129 -31.65 -11.18 -11.05
CA LEU A 129 -31.39 -9.98 -10.25
C LEU A 129 -30.03 -10.06 -9.56
N GLY A 130 -29.59 -8.91 -9.02
CA GLY A 130 -28.33 -8.86 -8.26
C GLY A 130 -27.09 -9.14 -9.11
N HIS A 131 -27.13 -8.76 -10.39
CA HIS A 131 -26.03 -8.92 -11.33
C HIS A 131 -25.59 -10.39 -11.52
N THR A 132 -26.55 -11.30 -11.46
CA THR A 132 -26.36 -12.72 -11.73
C THR A 132 -26.82 -13.09 -13.13
N GLU A 133 -26.33 -14.21 -13.64
CA GLU A 133 -26.68 -14.79 -14.94
C GLU A 133 -26.54 -16.32 -14.92
N GLY A 134 -26.89 -16.94 -16.04
CA GLY A 134 -26.93 -18.39 -16.20
C GLY A 134 -28.35 -18.94 -16.06
N ASP A 135 -28.53 -20.22 -16.37
CA ASP A 135 -29.87 -20.82 -16.47
C ASP A 135 -30.63 -20.87 -15.14
N HIS A 136 -29.90 -20.78 -14.03
CA HIS A 136 -30.42 -20.73 -12.67
C HIS A 136 -29.97 -19.46 -11.93
N CYS A 137 -29.48 -18.45 -12.64
CA CYS A 137 -28.86 -17.26 -12.03
C CYS A 137 -27.69 -17.62 -11.08
N GLN A 138 -26.90 -18.63 -11.46
CA GLN A 138 -25.91 -19.30 -10.61
C GLN A 138 -24.52 -18.66 -10.58
N ARG A 139 -24.27 -17.67 -11.43
CA ARG A 139 -22.96 -17.00 -11.56
C ARG A 139 -23.15 -15.51 -11.71
N CYS A 140 -22.10 -14.74 -11.43
CA CYS A 140 -22.11 -13.32 -11.69
C CYS A 140 -22.05 -13.05 -13.19
N ARG A 141 -22.75 -12.00 -13.62
CA ARG A 141 -22.70 -11.54 -15.01
C ARG A 141 -21.34 -10.94 -15.33
N ARG A 142 -20.99 -10.88 -16.62
CA ARG A 142 -19.76 -10.22 -17.07
C ARG A 142 -19.64 -8.80 -16.48
N GLY A 143 -18.43 -8.41 -16.07
CA GLY A 143 -18.19 -7.17 -15.33
C GLY A 143 -18.46 -7.27 -13.83
N TYR A 144 -18.82 -8.46 -13.31
CA TYR A 144 -19.04 -8.69 -11.88
C TYR A 144 -18.36 -9.98 -11.41
N TYR A 145 -17.96 -10.00 -10.14
CA TYR A 145 -17.30 -11.12 -9.50
C TYR A 145 -17.84 -11.38 -8.08
N GLY A 146 -17.66 -12.60 -7.59
CA GLY A 146 -18.07 -13.04 -6.25
C GLY A 146 -18.90 -14.33 -6.30
N ASP A 147 -19.67 -14.55 -5.24
CA ASP A 147 -20.54 -15.72 -5.10
C ASP A 147 -22.01 -15.33 -5.34
N ALA A 148 -22.55 -15.72 -6.49
CA ALA A 148 -23.94 -15.47 -6.86
C ALA A 148 -24.96 -16.16 -5.95
N MET A 149 -24.56 -17.22 -5.23
CA MET A 149 -25.43 -17.99 -4.35
C MET A 149 -25.41 -17.50 -2.91
N ASP A 150 -24.43 -16.66 -2.55
CA ASP A 150 -24.34 -16.13 -1.21
C ASP A 150 -25.51 -15.17 -0.94
N ARG A 151 -26.12 -15.30 0.24
CA ARG A 151 -27.24 -14.45 0.65
C ARG A 151 -26.76 -13.09 1.18
N THR A 152 -25.49 -12.97 1.53
CA THR A 152 -24.89 -11.75 2.05
C THR A 152 -24.44 -10.84 0.91
N MET A 153 -24.88 -9.57 0.95
CA MET A 153 -24.47 -8.56 -0.04
C MET A 153 -22.95 -8.36 -0.11
N ALA A 154 -22.23 -8.69 0.97
CA ALA A 154 -20.78 -8.57 1.03
C ALA A 154 -20.03 -9.59 0.16
N ARG A 155 -20.65 -10.73 -0.17
CA ARG A 155 -20.07 -11.80 -0.99
C ARG A 155 -20.77 -12.02 -2.33
N LYS A 156 -21.98 -11.46 -2.48
CA LYS A 156 -22.68 -11.36 -3.77
C LYS A 156 -21.85 -10.66 -4.85
N CYS A 157 -22.34 -10.76 -6.08
CA CYS A 157 -21.76 -10.16 -7.27
C CYS A 157 -21.50 -8.66 -7.12
N LYS A 158 -20.22 -8.30 -7.13
CA LYS A 158 -19.71 -6.92 -7.10
C LYS A 158 -19.11 -6.56 -8.45
N PRO A 159 -19.20 -5.30 -8.88
CA PRO A 159 -18.59 -4.87 -10.13
C PRO A 159 -17.07 -5.06 -10.08
N CYS A 160 -16.48 -5.41 -11.21
CA CYS A 160 -15.03 -5.34 -11.41
C CYS A 160 -14.58 -3.88 -11.23
N ASP A 161 -13.45 -3.67 -10.57
CA ASP A 161 -12.85 -2.35 -10.33
C ASP A 161 -11.46 -2.27 -10.96
N CYS A 162 -11.37 -2.62 -12.25
CA CYS A 162 -10.10 -2.65 -12.97
C CYS A 162 -9.65 -1.24 -13.35
N SER A 163 -8.42 -0.88 -12.99
CA SER A 163 -7.80 0.40 -13.31
C SER A 163 -7.56 0.56 -14.81
N PRO A 164 -8.12 1.58 -15.46
CA PRO A 164 -7.93 1.82 -16.89
C PRO A 164 -6.48 2.11 -17.25
N ALA A 165 -5.68 2.58 -16.29
CA ALA A 165 -4.28 2.85 -16.53
C ALA A 165 -3.41 1.57 -16.51
N GLY A 166 -3.84 0.54 -15.80
CA GLY A 166 -3.03 -0.63 -15.48
C GLY A 166 -3.53 -1.95 -16.04
N THR A 167 -4.70 -2.00 -16.68
CA THR A 167 -5.29 -3.23 -17.23
C THR A 167 -4.93 -3.40 -18.72
N SER A 168 -4.55 -4.61 -19.12
CA SER A 168 -4.11 -4.92 -20.50
C SER A 168 -5.24 -5.29 -21.46
N GLY A 169 -6.49 -5.39 -20.96
CA GLY A 169 -7.67 -5.82 -21.71
C GLY A 169 -8.90 -4.97 -21.42
N LEU A 170 -10.09 -5.58 -21.48
CA LEU A 170 -11.35 -4.92 -21.18
C LEU A 170 -11.50 -4.75 -19.66
N LEU A 171 -11.97 -3.59 -19.20
CA LEU A 171 -12.14 -3.28 -17.77
C LEU A 171 -13.18 -4.16 -17.06
N GLU A 172 -14.07 -4.78 -17.83
CA GLU A 172 -15.13 -5.66 -17.34
C GLU A 172 -14.70 -7.15 -17.30
N ASP A 173 -13.51 -7.49 -17.81
CA ASP A 173 -12.97 -8.85 -17.76
C ASP A 173 -12.06 -9.02 -16.55
N CYS A 174 -12.68 -9.13 -15.37
CA CYS A 174 -12.01 -9.61 -14.16
C CYS A 174 -12.35 -11.08 -13.89
N ASP A 175 -11.53 -11.76 -13.09
CA ASP A 175 -11.77 -13.13 -12.67
C ASP A 175 -13.13 -13.24 -11.93
N PRO A 176 -14.06 -14.12 -12.34
CA PRO A 176 -15.43 -14.16 -11.78
C PRO A 176 -15.52 -14.51 -10.29
N GLN A 177 -14.48 -15.09 -9.70
CA GLN A 177 -14.46 -15.51 -8.29
C GLN A 177 -13.71 -14.50 -7.42
N THR A 178 -12.53 -14.09 -7.86
CA THR A 178 -11.60 -13.26 -7.10
C THR A 178 -11.69 -11.78 -7.42
N GLY A 179 -12.21 -11.42 -8.60
CA GLY A 179 -12.22 -10.05 -9.10
C GLY A 179 -10.87 -9.55 -9.60
N SER A 180 -9.88 -10.45 -9.74
CA SER A 180 -8.54 -10.07 -10.20
C SER A 180 -8.57 -9.68 -11.68
N CYS A 181 -8.04 -8.50 -11.98
CA CYS A 181 -7.89 -7.96 -13.32
C CYS A 181 -6.58 -8.45 -13.97
N GLN A 182 -6.54 -8.42 -15.30
CA GLN A 182 -5.31 -8.71 -16.06
C GLN A 182 -4.44 -7.47 -16.16
N CYS A 183 -3.34 -7.44 -15.41
CA CYS A 183 -2.48 -6.27 -15.30
C CYS A 183 -1.47 -6.16 -16.45
N LEU A 184 -1.15 -4.93 -16.83
CA LEU A 184 -0.04 -4.56 -17.69
C LEU A 184 1.30 -4.94 -17.03
N SER A 185 2.36 -4.93 -17.85
CA SER A 185 3.71 -5.23 -17.37
C SER A 185 4.11 -4.31 -16.22
N HIS A 186 4.64 -4.91 -15.15
CA HIS A 186 5.12 -4.21 -13.95
C HIS A 186 4.03 -3.47 -13.15
N VAL A 187 2.77 -3.83 -13.36
CA VAL A 187 1.61 -3.39 -12.58
C VAL A 187 1.14 -4.54 -11.69
N THR A 188 0.63 -4.24 -10.50
CA THR A 188 0.20 -5.18 -9.47
C THR A 188 -1.08 -4.68 -8.77
N GLY A 189 -1.67 -5.53 -7.95
CA GLY A 189 -2.95 -5.29 -7.27
C GLY A 189 -4.10 -6.00 -7.99
N GLY A 190 -5.17 -6.33 -7.26
CA GLY A 190 -6.35 -6.97 -7.86
C GLY A 190 -7.04 -6.09 -8.90
N ASP A 191 -6.96 -4.77 -8.72
CA ASP A 191 -7.45 -3.70 -9.59
C ASP A 191 -6.42 -3.25 -10.64
N CYS A 192 -5.18 -3.74 -10.59
CA CYS A 192 -4.07 -3.20 -11.39
C CYS A 192 -3.83 -1.69 -11.18
N GLY A 193 -4.11 -1.16 -9.98
CA GLY A 193 -3.95 0.26 -9.66
C GLY A 193 -2.54 0.67 -9.23
N GLN A 194 -1.63 -0.28 -9.03
CA GLN A 194 -0.33 -0.02 -8.39
C GLN A 194 0.84 -0.55 -9.21
N CYS A 195 1.98 0.14 -9.14
CA CYS A 195 3.22 -0.37 -9.72
C CYS A 195 3.83 -1.45 -8.83
N SER A 196 4.44 -2.46 -9.45
CA SER A 196 5.28 -3.42 -8.75
C SER A 196 6.45 -2.73 -8.06
N VAL A 197 7.00 -3.35 -7.00
CA VAL A 197 8.16 -2.81 -6.29
C VAL A 197 9.32 -2.60 -7.26
N GLY A 198 9.94 -1.41 -7.21
CA GLY A 198 10.99 -1.03 -8.15
C GLY A 198 10.49 -0.44 -9.47
N PHE A 199 9.19 -0.11 -9.55
CA PHE A 199 8.58 0.62 -10.65
C PHE A 199 7.73 1.79 -10.15
N PHE A 200 7.50 2.79 -11.00
CA PHE A 200 6.74 4.00 -10.70
C PHE A 200 6.05 4.55 -11.96
N ASN A 201 5.24 5.60 -11.80
CA ASN A 201 4.57 6.33 -12.89
C ASN A 201 3.67 5.45 -13.76
N LEU A 202 2.57 4.94 -13.18
CA LEU A 202 1.58 4.15 -13.88
C LEU A 202 0.94 4.97 -15.03
N GLN A 203 1.20 4.55 -16.26
CA GLN A 203 0.73 5.20 -17.48
C GLN A 203 -0.28 4.33 -18.23
N PRO A 204 -1.40 4.90 -18.70
CA PRO A 204 -2.40 4.18 -19.48
C PRO A 204 -1.83 3.49 -20.72
N GLY A 205 -2.10 2.19 -20.84
CA GLY A 205 -1.67 1.36 -21.97
C GLY A 205 -0.18 1.00 -21.99
N VAL A 206 0.64 1.58 -21.11
CA VAL A 206 2.09 1.32 -21.03
C VAL A 206 2.46 0.51 -19.79
N GLY A 207 1.81 0.78 -18.65
CA GLY A 207 2.17 0.19 -17.36
C GLY A 207 3.12 1.10 -16.57
N CYS A 208 4.08 0.54 -15.86
CA CYS A 208 4.99 1.30 -14.99
C CYS A 208 6.43 1.32 -15.49
N GLU A 209 7.12 2.43 -15.21
CA GLU A 209 8.53 2.64 -15.50
C GLU A 209 9.44 2.11 -14.39
N ARG A 210 10.61 1.58 -14.74
CA ARG A 210 11.58 1.07 -13.75
C ARG A 210 12.23 2.20 -12.95
N CYS A 211 12.33 2.03 -11.64
CA CYS A 211 13.14 2.88 -10.77
C CYS A 211 14.63 2.76 -11.12
N ASN A 212 15.30 3.88 -11.36
CA ASN A 212 16.75 3.94 -11.64
C ASN A 212 17.56 4.39 -10.41
N CYS A 213 17.26 3.83 -9.24
CA CYS A 213 17.94 4.16 -7.99
C CYS A 213 19.43 3.77 -8.03
N ASN A 214 20.31 4.66 -7.59
CA ASN A 214 21.74 4.38 -7.53
C ASN A 214 22.01 3.28 -6.48
N PRO A 215 22.60 2.13 -6.83
CA PRO A 215 22.75 1.00 -5.92
C PRO A 215 23.69 1.28 -4.73
N ILE A 216 24.57 2.28 -4.85
CA ILE A 216 25.50 2.68 -3.80
C ILE A 216 24.83 3.70 -2.86
N GLY A 217 24.21 4.73 -3.42
CA GLY A 217 23.64 5.84 -2.65
C GLY A 217 22.21 5.62 -2.16
N SER A 218 21.48 4.65 -2.71
CA SER A 218 20.16 4.24 -2.24
C SER A 218 20.23 3.11 -1.22
N SER A 219 19.22 3.02 -0.36
CA SER A 219 19.06 1.92 0.58
C SER A 219 18.37 0.70 -0.04
N SER A 220 17.57 0.89 -1.09
CA SER A 220 16.87 -0.16 -1.83
C SER A 220 16.68 0.22 -3.30
N THR A 221 16.21 -0.73 -4.11
CA THR A 221 15.79 -0.50 -5.50
C THR A 221 14.36 0.04 -5.61
N ALA A 222 13.64 0.13 -4.49
CA ALA A 222 12.29 0.67 -4.45
C ALA A 222 12.32 2.20 -4.51
N CYS A 223 11.38 2.77 -5.23
CA CYS A 223 11.17 4.21 -5.29
C CYS A 223 9.69 4.55 -5.10
N HIS A 224 9.42 5.83 -4.86
CA HIS A 224 8.06 6.33 -4.67
C HIS A 224 7.19 6.07 -5.92
N GLN A 225 6.00 5.49 -5.74
CA GLN A 225 5.17 4.95 -6.82
C GLN A 225 4.76 5.98 -7.90
N ILE A 226 4.69 7.26 -7.54
CA ILE A 226 4.33 8.35 -8.47
C ILE A 226 5.58 9.13 -8.93
N THR A 227 6.33 9.71 -7.99
CA THR A 227 7.46 10.61 -8.31
C THR A 227 8.73 9.90 -8.73
N GLY A 228 8.87 8.59 -8.45
CA GLY A 228 10.09 7.85 -8.67
C GLY A 228 11.25 8.26 -7.77
N GLN A 229 10.99 8.93 -6.64
CA GLN A 229 12.00 9.29 -5.64
C GLN A 229 12.52 8.06 -4.93
N CYS A 230 13.83 7.82 -5.00
CA CYS A 230 14.49 6.72 -4.31
C CYS A 230 14.74 7.04 -2.83
N VAL A 231 14.85 6.00 -2.01
CA VAL A 231 15.21 6.14 -0.60
C VAL A 231 16.72 6.28 -0.49
N CYS A 232 17.20 7.49 -0.18
CA CYS A 232 18.63 7.80 -0.12
C CYS A 232 19.24 7.46 1.23
N ARG A 233 20.53 7.09 1.21
CA ARG A 233 21.36 6.90 2.40
C ARG A 233 21.68 8.25 3.07
N PRO A 234 22.12 8.25 4.34
CA PRO A 234 22.47 9.48 5.06
C PRO A 234 23.47 10.34 4.28
N GLY A 235 23.19 11.64 4.18
CA GLY A 235 24.07 12.58 3.46
C GLY A 235 23.99 12.53 1.93
N VAL A 236 23.16 11.66 1.35
CA VAL A 236 22.94 11.55 -0.10
C VAL A 236 21.62 12.23 -0.48
N GLU A 237 21.58 12.88 -1.63
CA GLU A 237 20.39 13.55 -2.16
C GLU A 237 20.16 13.31 -3.66
N GLY A 238 19.07 13.90 -4.17
CA GLY A 238 18.61 13.75 -5.54
C GLY A 238 17.60 12.61 -5.71
N ARG A 239 16.88 12.62 -6.84
CA ARG A 239 15.84 11.62 -7.13
C ARG A 239 16.39 10.18 -7.17
N LEU A 240 17.59 10.03 -7.71
CA LEU A 240 18.27 8.75 -7.90
C LEU A 240 19.31 8.45 -6.82
N CYS A 241 19.47 9.31 -5.81
CA CYS A 241 20.47 9.19 -4.74
C CYS A 241 21.92 9.07 -5.26
N SER A 242 22.29 9.90 -6.23
CA SER A 242 23.61 9.84 -6.89
C SER A 242 24.61 10.86 -6.38
N THR A 243 24.19 11.82 -5.55
CA THR A 243 25.00 13.00 -5.21
C THR A 243 25.00 13.21 -3.70
N CYS A 244 26.15 13.60 -3.13
CA CYS A 244 26.18 14.03 -1.74
C CYS A 244 25.45 15.36 -1.60
N ARG A 245 24.69 15.50 -0.53
CA ARG A 245 24.07 16.77 -0.17
C ARG A 245 25.13 17.81 0.16
N MET A 246 24.78 19.09 -0.01
CA MET A 246 25.64 20.19 0.39
C MET A 246 26.08 20.05 1.86
N GLY A 247 27.38 20.25 2.11
CA GLY A 247 28.01 20.05 3.41
C GLY A 247 28.44 18.61 3.68
N PHE A 248 28.40 17.72 2.69
CA PHE A 248 28.87 16.34 2.79
C PHE A 248 29.86 16.00 1.66
N PHE A 249 30.65 14.95 1.86
CA PHE A 249 31.67 14.46 0.93
C PHE A 249 31.83 12.94 1.04
N ASP A 250 32.72 12.33 0.24
CA ASP A 250 33.07 10.90 0.31
C ASP A 250 31.86 9.97 0.07
N PHE A 251 31.31 10.00 -1.16
CA PHE A 251 30.16 9.18 -1.58
C PHE A 251 30.50 7.69 -1.53
N SER A 252 29.79 6.93 -0.69
CA SER A 252 30.05 5.50 -0.48
C SER A 252 28.77 4.72 -0.20
N SER A 253 28.88 3.38 -0.06
CA SER A 253 27.77 2.51 0.35
C SER A 253 27.24 2.78 1.76
N ARG A 254 27.96 3.58 2.57
CA ARG A 254 27.49 4.06 3.89
C ARG A 254 26.79 5.42 3.81
N GLY A 255 26.63 5.97 2.61
CA GLY A 255 26.17 7.33 2.37
C GLY A 255 27.35 8.31 2.22
N CYS A 256 27.10 9.58 2.51
CA CYS A 256 28.13 10.61 2.52
C CYS A 256 28.47 11.03 3.94
N ARG A 257 29.69 11.50 4.14
CA ARG A 257 30.20 11.96 5.43
C ARG A 257 30.04 13.46 5.54
N ALA A 258 29.57 13.93 6.69
CA ALA A 258 29.42 15.36 6.95
C ALA A 258 30.80 16.05 6.96
N CYS A 259 30.89 17.21 6.33
CA CYS A 259 32.09 18.03 6.31
C CYS A 259 32.45 18.55 7.69
N ASN A 260 31.46 18.94 8.51
CA ASN A 260 31.63 19.53 9.84
C ASN A 260 32.61 20.72 9.85
N CYS A 261 32.49 21.59 8.86
CA CYS A 261 33.25 22.83 8.79
C CYS A 261 32.77 23.80 9.88
N ASP A 262 33.69 24.49 10.54
CA ASP A 262 33.34 25.48 11.55
C ASP A 262 32.57 26.65 10.88
N PRO A 263 31.37 27.01 11.36
CA PRO A 263 30.54 28.01 10.73
C PRO A 263 31.15 29.42 10.73
N MET A 264 32.01 29.74 11.71
CA MET A 264 32.65 31.04 11.86
C MET A 264 33.97 31.10 11.11
N GLY A 265 34.75 30.02 11.17
CA GLY A 265 36.07 29.94 10.53
C GLY A 265 36.03 29.53 9.07
N SER A 266 34.95 28.95 8.57
CA SER A 266 34.85 28.49 7.19
C SER A 266 34.15 29.50 6.29
N SER A 267 34.62 29.62 5.05
CA SER A 267 33.99 30.43 4.00
C SER A 267 32.76 29.73 3.41
N SER A 268 32.76 28.39 3.42
CA SER A 268 31.67 27.54 2.95
C SER A 268 31.54 26.33 3.86
N MET A 269 30.32 25.82 4.01
CA MET A 269 30.05 24.55 4.69
C MET A 269 30.42 23.34 3.83
N GLN A 270 30.65 23.54 2.53
CA GLN A 270 31.10 22.50 1.63
C GLN A 270 32.63 22.39 1.68
N CYS A 271 33.10 21.21 2.03
CA CYS A 271 34.51 20.83 2.02
C CYS A 271 34.93 20.23 0.67
N HIS A 272 36.24 20.13 0.46
CA HIS A 272 36.85 19.45 -0.68
C HIS A 272 36.62 17.93 -0.63
N THR A 273 37.00 17.21 -1.70
CA THR A 273 36.85 15.73 -1.79
C THR A 273 37.63 14.98 -0.71
N ASN A 274 38.72 15.56 -0.23
CA ASN A 274 39.49 15.02 0.89
C ASN A 274 38.93 15.42 2.26
N GLY A 275 37.83 16.19 2.32
CA GLY A 275 37.15 16.67 3.53
C GLY A 275 37.72 17.94 4.17
N THR A 276 38.71 18.60 3.55
CA THR A 276 39.26 19.87 4.05
C THR A 276 38.30 21.03 3.79
N CYS A 277 38.07 21.87 4.80
CA CYS A 277 37.19 23.04 4.71
C CYS A 277 37.96 24.28 4.20
N PRO A 278 37.34 25.14 3.38
CA PRO A 278 37.97 26.38 2.92
C PRO A 278 37.88 27.46 4.02
N CYS A 279 39.00 27.73 4.69
CA CYS A 279 39.05 28.65 5.84
C CYS A 279 39.05 30.13 5.45
N ARG A 280 38.44 30.95 6.31
CA ARG A 280 38.54 32.41 6.29
C ARG A 280 39.90 32.85 6.82
N HIS A 281 40.27 34.10 6.54
CA HIS A 281 41.53 34.67 7.02
C HIS A 281 41.63 34.61 8.55
N GLY A 282 42.81 34.25 9.07
CA GLY A 282 43.05 34.06 10.51
C GLY A 282 42.56 32.73 11.08
N PHE A 283 41.88 31.88 10.29
CA PHE A 283 41.47 30.53 10.69
C PHE A 283 42.27 29.44 9.96
N VAL A 284 42.63 28.39 10.68
CA VAL A 284 43.40 27.24 10.20
C VAL A 284 42.83 25.93 10.74
N GLY A 285 43.40 24.81 10.29
CA GLY A 285 42.97 23.47 10.65
C GLY A 285 42.07 22.86 9.58
N TYR A 286 41.89 21.54 9.65
CA TYR A 286 41.14 20.79 8.65
C TYR A 286 39.64 21.17 8.60
N LYS A 287 39.11 21.66 9.74
CA LYS A 287 37.74 22.14 9.91
C LYS A 287 37.62 23.65 10.15
N CYS A 288 38.72 24.40 10.04
CA CYS A 288 38.77 25.84 10.31
C CYS A 288 38.33 26.22 11.74
N ASP A 289 38.61 25.34 12.69
CA ASP A 289 38.21 25.44 14.11
C ASP A 289 39.31 26.07 14.99
N GLN A 290 40.46 26.41 14.41
CA GLN A 290 41.62 26.92 15.13
C GLN A 290 42.04 28.28 14.56
N CYS A 291 42.53 29.16 15.43
CA CYS A 291 43.12 30.42 14.98
C CYS A 291 44.55 30.20 14.48
N GLU A 292 44.90 30.91 13.41
CA GLU A 292 46.25 30.94 12.88
C GLU A 292 47.24 31.48 13.93
N LEU A 293 48.50 31.12 13.83
CA LEU A 293 49.54 31.65 14.73
C LEU A 293 49.60 33.19 14.61
N ASN A 294 49.59 33.90 15.75
CA ASN A 294 49.39 35.36 15.87
C ASN A 294 47.94 35.83 15.89
N TYR A 295 46.97 34.93 15.87
CA TYR A 295 45.57 35.25 16.14
C TYR A 295 45.13 34.62 17.46
N PHE A 296 44.21 35.27 18.17
CA PHE A 296 43.56 34.74 19.35
C PHE A 296 42.05 34.66 19.14
N HIS A 297 41.41 33.69 19.77
CA HIS A 297 39.95 33.53 19.69
C HIS A 297 39.27 34.54 20.60
N ASN A 298 38.56 35.52 20.03
CA ASN A 298 37.76 36.46 20.78
C ASN A 298 36.38 35.85 21.09
N ARG A 299 36.11 35.59 22.38
CA ARG A 299 34.85 34.98 22.84
C ARG A 299 33.61 35.85 22.61
N ALA A 300 33.76 37.18 22.51
CA ALA A 300 32.65 38.08 22.30
C ALA A 300 32.20 38.12 20.82
N THR A 301 33.15 38.04 19.89
CA THR A 301 32.91 38.13 18.45
C THR A 301 32.94 36.77 17.74
N HIS A 302 33.33 35.70 18.45
CA HIS A 302 33.59 34.35 17.94
C HIS A 302 34.56 34.31 16.75
N GLN A 303 35.41 35.33 16.62
CA GLN A 303 36.37 35.50 15.52
C GLN A 303 37.82 35.33 15.99
N CYS A 304 38.69 34.97 15.05
CA CYS A 304 40.13 35.02 15.25
C CYS A 304 40.62 36.44 14.97
N GLU A 305 41.08 37.13 16.01
CA GLU A 305 41.59 38.50 15.94
C GLU A 305 43.11 38.52 16.10
N GLU A 306 43.78 39.43 15.41
CA GLU A 306 45.25 39.53 15.49
C GLU A 306 45.70 39.92 16.90
N CYS A 307 46.71 39.20 17.40
CA CYS A 307 47.37 39.53 18.65
C CYS A 307 48.00 40.93 18.57
N PRO A 308 48.11 41.66 19.70
CA PRO A 308 48.81 42.95 19.73
C PRO A 308 50.22 42.86 19.15
N ILE A 309 50.70 43.96 18.56
CA ILE A 309 51.99 44.06 17.84
C ILE A 309 53.17 43.44 18.63
N CYS A 310 53.17 43.60 19.95
CA CYS A 310 54.19 43.04 20.84
C CYS A 310 54.36 41.51 20.68
N TYR A 311 53.26 40.77 20.47
CA TYR A 311 53.32 39.32 20.26
C TYR A 311 54.09 38.95 18.99
N GLY A 312 53.88 39.70 17.89
CA GLY A 312 54.61 39.49 16.64
C GLY A 312 56.12 39.68 16.80
N LEU A 313 56.52 40.74 17.51
CA LEU A 313 57.93 41.04 17.79
C LEU A 313 58.59 39.95 18.65
N VAL A 314 57.91 39.52 19.72
CA VAL A 314 58.41 38.45 20.60
C VAL A 314 58.52 37.12 19.84
N LYS A 315 57.53 36.79 19.00
CA LYS A 315 57.55 35.57 18.17
C LYS A 315 58.72 35.56 17.20
N GLU A 316 59.03 36.68 16.55
CA GLU A 316 60.16 36.77 15.63
C GLU A 316 61.49 36.49 16.34
N GLN A 317 61.70 37.12 17.51
CA GLN A 317 62.93 36.91 18.29
C GLN A 317 63.02 35.50 18.87
N ALA A 318 61.90 34.94 19.36
CA ALA A 318 61.83 33.56 19.80
C ALA A 318 62.13 32.57 18.66
N GLY A 319 61.66 32.85 17.44
CA GLY A 319 61.97 32.06 16.24
C GLY A 319 63.46 32.07 15.90
N LYS A 320 64.11 33.24 15.94
CA LYS A 320 65.58 33.36 15.76
C LYS A 320 66.35 32.57 16.81
N LEU A 321 65.94 32.65 18.08
CA LEU A 321 66.57 31.92 19.16
C LEU A 321 66.40 30.40 19.00
N LYS A 322 65.18 29.95 18.63
CA LYS A 322 64.89 28.54 18.37
C LYS A 322 65.71 27.97 17.20
N ALA A 323 65.87 28.74 16.13
CA ALA A 323 66.72 28.34 15.00
C ALA A 323 68.20 28.19 15.41
N ARG A 324 68.71 29.11 16.25
CA ARG A 324 70.06 29.01 16.82
C ARG A 324 70.21 27.78 17.72
N LEU A 325 69.21 27.49 18.56
CA LEU A 325 69.19 26.29 19.39
C LEU A 325 69.17 25.01 18.55
N GLN A 326 68.34 24.93 17.51
CA GLN A 326 68.33 23.78 16.60
C GLN A 326 69.66 23.58 15.86
N ASN A 327 70.34 24.68 15.51
CA ASN A 327 71.68 24.59 14.93
C ASN A 327 72.71 24.07 15.94
N LEU A 328 72.62 24.53 17.20
CA LEU A 328 73.47 24.04 18.28
C LEU A 328 73.21 22.55 18.57
N GLU A 329 71.94 22.13 18.64
CA GLU A 329 71.56 20.72 18.76
C GLU A 329 72.10 19.88 17.60
N LYS A 330 71.98 20.35 16.36
CA LYS A 330 72.57 19.67 15.18
C LYS A 330 74.10 19.59 15.23
N LEU A 331 74.77 20.54 15.87
CA LEU A 331 76.22 20.50 16.08
C LEU A 331 76.57 19.51 17.18
N LEU A 332 75.86 19.53 18.31
CA LEU A 332 76.04 18.61 19.44
C LEU A 332 75.72 17.16 19.05
N ALA A 333 74.72 16.93 18.19
CA ALA A 333 74.39 15.61 17.66
C ALA A 333 75.51 15.00 16.78
N ARG A 334 76.48 15.81 16.30
CA ARG A 334 77.69 15.28 15.64
C ARG A 334 78.73 14.77 16.64
N PHE A 335 78.64 15.18 17.90
CA PHE A 335 79.51 14.78 19.00
C PHE A 335 78.80 13.78 19.92
N ASP A 336 78.09 12.81 19.34
CA ASP A 336 77.42 11.77 20.09
C ASP A 336 78.48 10.85 20.74
N CYS A 337 78.85 11.14 21.99
CA CYS A 337 79.85 10.41 22.78
C CYS A 337 79.38 9.01 23.21
N ARG A 338 78.44 8.40 22.48
CA ARG A 338 77.87 7.07 22.76
C ARG A 338 78.33 6.00 21.76
N SER A 339 79.45 6.22 21.08
CA SER A 339 80.22 5.17 20.43
C SER A 339 81.70 5.23 20.81
N ASP A 340 82.05 4.24 21.61
CA ASP A 340 83.19 3.35 21.42
C ASP A 340 84.43 3.57 22.29
N TYR A 341 84.64 2.56 23.13
CA TYR A 341 85.91 2.24 23.74
C TYR A 341 86.93 2.02 22.62
N GLY A 342 87.92 2.90 22.55
CA GLY A 342 89.21 2.58 21.95
C GLY A 342 89.32 2.75 20.44
N ARG A 343 89.86 3.90 20.01
CA ARG A 343 91.12 3.92 19.26
C ARG A 343 91.68 5.33 19.14
N GLN A 344 92.89 5.43 19.67
CA GLN A 344 93.91 6.43 19.39
C GLN A 344 94.00 6.75 17.90
N HIS A 345 94.05 8.03 17.53
CA HIS A 345 94.92 8.62 16.48
C HIS A 345 94.60 10.12 16.43
N HIS A 346 95.48 10.99 16.93
CA HIS A 346 96.69 11.53 16.30
C HIS A 346 96.50 13.05 16.21
N VAL A 347 96.93 13.72 17.29
CA VAL A 347 97.15 15.17 17.29
C VAL A 347 98.11 15.49 16.14
N ARG A 348 97.74 16.44 15.29
CA ARG A 348 98.63 17.01 14.28
C ARG A 348 98.64 18.53 14.49
N GLU A 349 99.74 19.01 15.06
CA GLU A 349 100.11 20.42 15.19
C GLU A 349 100.47 21.04 13.82
N TYR A 350 100.58 22.38 13.84
CA TYR A 350 101.05 23.35 12.81
C TYR A 350 99.94 23.92 11.89
N HIS A 351 99.74 25.24 11.70
CA HIS A 351 100.60 26.42 11.86
C HIS A 351 99.76 27.69 12.18
N VAL A 352 100.32 28.55 13.04
CA VAL A 352 99.89 29.94 13.29
C VAL A 352 100.52 30.88 12.26
N ARG A 353 99.74 31.80 11.67
CA ARG A 353 100.24 33.04 11.06
C ARG A 353 99.51 34.23 11.66
N GLN A 354 100.33 35.16 12.16
CA GLN A 354 99.98 36.40 12.85
C GLN A 354 99.38 37.44 11.89
N HIS A 355 98.42 38.21 12.39
CA HIS A 355 98.33 39.65 12.11
C HIS A 355 98.19 40.38 13.45
N HIS A 356 99.05 41.36 13.64
CA HIS A 356 99.29 42.08 14.88
C HIS A 356 98.42 43.36 14.92
N GLU A 357 97.67 43.49 16.02
CA GLU A 357 97.41 44.66 16.89
C GLU A 357 96.99 46.06 16.36
N ARG A 358 95.80 46.47 16.83
CA ARG A 358 95.54 47.62 17.75
C ARG A 358 94.13 47.38 18.33
N GLY A 359 93.83 47.28 19.62
CA GLY A 359 94.43 47.87 20.83
C GLY A 359 93.53 49.01 21.32
N HIS A 360 92.53 48.73 22.16
CA HIS A 360 92.31 49.39 23.47
C HIS A 360 91.13 48.80 24.25
N GLN A 361 91.34 48.77 25.57
CA GLN A 361 90.63 48.07 26.65
C GLN A 361 89.34 48.77 27.12
N GLY A 362 88.52 47.99 27.83
CA GLY A 362 87.45 48.45 28.71
C GLY A 362 86.80 47.25 29.39
N GLU A 363 87.39 46.79 30.49
CA GLU A 363 86.79 45.85 31.45
C GLU A 363 85.52 46.46 32.07
N ASP A 364 84.48 45.66 32.32
CA ASP A 364 83.94 45.50 33.67
C ASP A 364 82.70 44.58 33.72
N SER A 365 82.87 43.53 34.53
CA SER A 365 81.92 42.89 35.46
C SER A 365 80.48 42.51 35.03
N LEU A 366 80.24 41.19 35.06
CA LEU A 366 78.94 40.57 35.34
C LEU A 366 78.40 41.04 36.70
N PRO A 367 77.05 41.07 36.85
CA PRO A 367 76.47 40.42 38.02
C PRO A 367 75.42 39.36 37.68
N ASN A 368 75.51 38.32 38.51
CA ASN A 368 74.59 37.22 38.81
C ASN A 368 73.10 37.43 38.46
N ALA A 369 72.55 36.40 37.82
CA ALA A 369 71.17 35.99 38.03
C ALA A 369 71.04 35.30 39.40
N LEU A 370 69.80 35.33 39.93
CA LEU A 370 69.30 34.63 41.11
C LEU A 370 69.23 35.47 42.40
N GLU A 371 68.11 36.17 42.56
CA GLU A 371 67.38 36.46 43.83
C GLU A 371 66.23 37.44 43.50
N GLU A 372 65.11 36.92 42.99
CA GLU A 372 63.78 37.53 43.20
C GLU A 372 62.67 36.55 42.76
N PHE A 373 62.65 35.38 43.41
CA PHE A 373 61.42 34.62 43.57
C PHE A 373 61.19 34.44 45.08
N LEU A 374 60.14 35.12 45.57
CA LEU A 374 59.30 34.82 46.74
C LEU A 374 59.63 35.49 48.09
N ALA A 375 58.81 36.50 48.44
CA ALA A 375 58.14 36.62 49.75
C ALA A 375 56.85 37.46 49.56
N ILE A 376 55.65 36.85 49.46
CA ILE A 376 54.71 36.44 50.54
C ILE A 376 53.64 37.53 50.84
N GLN A 377 52.43 37.33 50.27
CA GLN A 377 51.13 37.10 50.94
C GLN A 377 50.39 38.36 51.41
N GLY A 378 49.08 38.53 51.21
CA GLY A 378 48.08 37.67 50.61
C GLY A 378 46.70 38.35 50.70
N ASN A 379 45.68 37.77 50.05
CA ASN A 379 44.44 37.51 50.77
C ASN A 379 43.62 36.43 50.05
N GLN A 380 43.11 35.52 50.87
CA GLN A 380 42.21 34.43 50.51
C GLN A 380 40.82 34.99 50.19
N SER A 381 40.13 34.42 49.20
CA SER A 381 38.73 34.01 49.34
C SER A 381 38.21 33.31 48.08
N ALA A 382 37.82 32.06 48.27
CA ALA A 382 36.80 31.33 47.53
C ALA A 382 36.17 30.35 48.54
N PRO A 383 34.98 29.76 48.33
CA PRO A 383 33.85 30.14 47.45
C PRO A 383 32.49 30.01 48.19
N THR A 384 31.41 30.58 47.64
CA THR A 384 30.03 30.07 47.90
C THR A 384 29.17 30.20 46.65
N HIS A 385 28.98 29.08 45.96
CA HIS A 385 27.91 28.90 44.97
C HIS A 385 26.74 28.20 45.68
N SER A 386 25.63 28.93 45.82
CA SER A 386 24.36 28.41 46.31
C SER A 386 23.71 27.53 45.23
N PHE A 387 23.60 26.23 45.49
CA PHE A 387 22.69 25.34 44.78
C PHE A 387 21.29 25.50 45.39
N HIS A 388 20.34 26.05 44.61
CA HIS A 388 18.91 25.92 44.91
C HIS A 388 18.41 24.60 44.32
N THR A 389 18.28 23.59 45.17
CA THR A 389 17.40 22.43 44.93
C THR A 389 16.00 22.81 45.38
N ASN A 390 15.06 22.87 44.44
CA ASN A 390 13.63 22.97 44.74
C ASN A 390 13.01 21.58 44.62
N ASN A 391 12.57 21.02 45.75
CA ASN A 391 11.71 19.84 45.75
C ASN A 391 10.89 19.84 47.04
N GLN A 392 9.61 20.24 46.98
CA GLN A 392 8.45 19.45 47.44
C GLN A 392 7.16 20.28 47.60
N LYS A 393 6.15 19.85 46.82
CA LYS A 393 4.77 19.49 47.19
C LYS A 393 3.82 20.47 47.89
N THR A 394 2.55 20.25 47.52
CA THR A 394 1.26 20.47 48.21
C THR A 394 0.63 21.87 48.10
N LEU A 395 -0.31 22.03 47.15
CA LEU A 395 -1.75 21.84 47.36
C LEU A 395 -2.45 21.57 46.02
#